data_AF-A0A0T9R289-F1
#
_entry.id   AF-A0A0T9R289-F1
#
_cell.length_a   1.000
_cell.length_b   1.000
_cell.length_c   1.000
_cell.angle_alpha   90.00
_cell.angle_beta   90.00
_cell.angle_gamma   90.00
#
_symmetry.space_group_name_H-M   'P 1'
#
loop_
_entity.id
_entity.type
_entity.pdbx_description
1 polymer ?
#
loop_
_entity_poly.entity_id
_entity_poly.type
_entity_poly.pdbx_seq_one_letter_code
_entity_poly.pdbx_strand_id
1 'polypeptide(L)'
;MISNIERTLKTGGDPRHFAEFSYLRDEIGKLHHPARPDVDWVRVEQLCLELFRQNGVELQTTVDFTLARTHIAGLAGLCEGLELLAGLISHQWSTLWPPQTHARVELLAWLSDRLQQVWRTMTLCYGDLALVYRAEQTLE
;
A
#
# COMPACT_ATOMS: atom_id res chain seq x y z
N MET A 1 -6.50 -29.65 10.70
CA MET A 1 -6.79 -29.75 9.26
C MET A 1 -7.34 -28.42 8.79
N ILE A 2 -6.47 -27.46 8.43
CA ILE A 2 -6.85 -26.36 7.54
C ILE A 2 -5.64 -26.15 6.64
N SER A 3 -5.71 -26.73 5.44
CA SER A 3 -4.85 -26.37 4.34
C SER A 3 -5.12 -24.89 4.05
N ASN A 4 -4.24 -24.01 4.53
CA ASN A 4 -4.23 -22.64 4.06
C ASN A 4 -3.73 -22.71 2.62
N ILE A 5 -4.67 -22.90 1.68
CA ILE A 5 -4.41 -22.78 0.26
C ILE A 5 -3.79 -21.40 0.13
N GLU A 6 -2.48 -21.36 -0.13
CA GLU A 6 -1.76 -20.18 -0.56
C GLU A 6 -2.56 -19.60 -1.72
N ARG A 7 -3.43 -18.62 -1.44
CA ARG A 7 -3.95 -17.73 -2.48
C ARG A 7 -2.75 -16.90 -2.87
N THR A 8 -1.90 -17.46 -3.72
CA THR A 8 -0.76 -16.76 -4.27
C THR A 8 -1.30 -15.51 -4.95
N LEU A 9 -1.01 -14.34 -4.37
CA LEU A 9 -1.32 -13.07 -5.01
C LEU A 9 -0.73 -13.11 -6.42
N LYS A 10 -1.55 -12.82 -7.43
CA LYS A 10 -1.04 -12.69 -8.80
C LYS A 10 -0.14 -11.47 -8.85
N THR A 11 1.17 -11.69 -8.84
CA THR A 11 2.15 -10.62 -8.95
C THR A 11 2.10 -9.99 -10.34
N GLY A 12 2.26 -8.67 -10.38
CA GLY A 12 2.32 -7.88 -11.60
C GLY A 12 3.75 -7.55 -12.01
N GLY A 13 3.90 -7.14 -13.27
CA GLY A 13 5.16 -6.66 -13.82
C GLY A 13 5.29 -5.15 -13.69
N ASP A 14 5.96 -4.54 -14.66
CA ASP A 14 6.15 -3.09 -14.72
C ASP A 14 4.83 -2.35 -15.02
N PRO A 15 4.30 -1.54 -14.08
CA PRO A 15 3.03 -0.86 -14.25
C PRO A 15 3.12 0.38 -15.16
N ARG A 16 4.33 0.82 -15.56
CA ARG A 16 4.53 2.09 -16.29
C ARG A 16 3.91 2.13 -17.68
N HIS A 17 3.49 0.98 -18.20
CA HIS A 17 2.78 0.88 -19.49
C HIS A 17 1.29 1.20 -19.39
N PHE A 18 0.72 1.28 -18.18
CA PHE A 18 -0.68 1.59 -17.94
C PHE A 18 -0.85 3.10 -17.70
N ALA A 19 -1.86 3.71 -18.34
CA ALA A 19 -2.13 5.14 -18.18
C ALA A 19 -2.50 5.49 -16.72
N GLU A 20 -3.18 4.57 -16.06
CA GLU A 20 -3.57 4.61 -14.66
C GLU A 20 -2.37 4.80 -13.73
N PHE A 21 -1.21 4.23 -14.09
CA PHE A 21 0.01 4.43 -13.32
C PHE A 21 0.49 5.88 -13.38
N SER A 22 0.44 6.52 -14.55
CA SER A 22 0.78 7.95 -14.65
C SER A 22 -0.18 8.81 -13.82
N TYR A 23 -1.48 8.54 -13.90
CA TYR A 23 -2.48 9.26 -13.11
C TYR A 23 -2.30 9.05 -11.60
N LEU A 24 -1.92 7.84 -11.18
CA LEU A 24 -1.61 7.53 -9.80
C LEU A 24 -0.40 8.33 -9.31
N ARG A 25 0.67 8.38 -10.13
CA ARG A 25 1.88 9.15 -9.82
C ARG A 25 1.61 10.65 -9.74
N ASP A 26 0.76 11.20 -10.61
CA ASP A 26 0.35 12.60 -10.56
C ASP A 26 -0.39 12.93 -9.27
N GLU A 27 -1.31 12.06 -8.86
CA GLU A 27 -2.12 12.25 -7.65
C GLU A 27 -1.27 12.14 -6.36
N ILE A 28 -0.42 11.11 -6.26
CA ILE A 28 0.54 10.95 -5.15
C ILE A 28 1.59 12.07 -5.16
N GLY A 29 1.96 12.57 -6.34
CA GLY A 29 2.91 13.66 -6.52
C GLY A 29 2.52 14.96 -5.81
N LYS A 30 1.22 15.17 -5.58
CA LYS A 30 0.67 16.32 -4.83
C LYS A 30 1.25 16.43 -3.41
N LEU A 31 1.62 15.31 -2.78
CA LEU A 31 2.27 15.28 -1.45
C LEU A 31 3.62 16.00 -1.39
N HIS A 32 4.26 16.23 -2.54
CA HIS A 32 5.56 16.89 -2.65
C HIS A 32 5.46 18.23 -3.39
N HIS A 33 4.26 18.61 -3.84
CA HIS A 33 4.06 19.80 -4.63
C HIS A 33 4.15 21.07 -3.76
N PRO A 34 4.89 22.11 -4.16
CA PRO A 34 5.08 23.33 -3.36
C PRO A 34 3.77 24.02 -2.96
N ALA A 35 2.77 23.99 -3.85
CA ALA A 35 1.45 24.57 -3.59
C ALA A 35 0.55 23.70 -2.70
N ARG A 36 0.98 22.49 -2.31
CA ARG A 36 0.27 21.53 -1.44
C ARG A 36 -1.22 21.35 -1.78
N PRO A 37 -1.57 21.03 -3.04
CA PRO A 37 -2.93 20.65 -3.34
C PRO A 37 -3.31 19.38 -2.56
N ASP A 38 -4.58 19.29 -2.17
CA ASP A 38 -5.09 18.10 -1.48
C ASP A 38 -5.03 16.87 -2.41
N VAL A 39 -4.65 15.74 -1.83
CA VAL A 39 -4.68 14.43 -2.49
C VAL A 39 -6.09 13.88 -2.44
N ASP A 40 -6.62 13.44 -3.57
CA ASP A 40 -7.84 12.66 -3.64
C ASP A 40 -7.53 11.18 -3.36
N TRP A 41 -7.63 10.80 -2.07
CA TRP A 41 -7.32 9.45 -1.63
C TRP A 41 -8.27 8.39 -2.22
N VAL A 42 -9.54 8.74 -2.46
CA VAL A 42 -10.50 7.82 -3.09
C VAL A 42 -10.07 7.56 -4.54
N ARG A 43 -9.60 8.59 -5.25
CA ARG A 43 -9.04 8.42 -6.58
C ARG A 43 -7.78 7.54 -6.59
N VAL A 44 -6.87 7.74 -5.63
CA VAL A 44 -5.68 6.89 -5.45
C VAL A 44 -6.07 5.43 -5.28
N GLU A 45 -7.02 5.13 -4.37
CA GLU A 45 -7.51 3.76 -4.16
C GLU A 45 -8.07 3.14 -5.47
N GLN A 46 -8.93 3.87 -6.18
CA GLN A 46 -9.52 3.40 -7.44
C GLN A 46 -8.47 3.06 -8.49
N LEU A 47 -7.46 3.93 -8.65
CA LEU A 47 -6.36 3.70 -9.60
C LEU A 47 -5.52 2.48 -9.19
N CYS A 48 -5.25 2.30 -7.90
CA CYS A 48 -4.52 1.13 -7.41
C CYS A 48 -5.28 -0.17 -7.66
N LEU A 49 -6.58 -0.21 -7.37
CA LEU A 49 -7.42 -1.39 -7.62
C LEU A 49 -7.48 -1.74 -9.11
N GLU A 50 -7.54 -0.73 -9.97
CA GLU A 50 -7.54 -0.93 -11.41
C GLU A 50 -6.18 -1.46 -11.93
N LEU A 51 -5.07 -0.94 -11.40
CA LEU A 51 -3.73 -1.47 -11.69
C LEU A 51 -3.56 -2.91 -11.21
N PHE A 52 -4.04 -3.26 -10.01
CA PHE A 52 -4.03 -4.65 -9.54
C PHE A 52 -4.81 -5.58 -10.47
N ARG A 53 -5.94 -5.11 -11.02
CA ARG A 53 -6.76 -5.87 -11.97
C ARG A 53 -6.04 -6.09 -13.30
N GLN A 54 -5.40 -5.05 -13.84
CA GLN A 54 -4.78 -5.08 -15.17
C GLN A 54 -3.36 -5.67 -15.16
N ASN A 55 -2.49 -5.16 -14.30
CA ASN A 55 -1.08 -5.55 -14.21
C ASN A 55 -0.88 -6.78 -13.31
N GLY A 56 -1.65 -6.89 -12.24
CA GLY A 56 -1.32 -7.71 -11.07
C GLY A 56 -0.69 -6.86 -9.97
N VAL A 57 -0.49 -7.47 -8.81
CA VAL A 57 -0.03 -6.77 -7.61
C VAL A 57 1.49 -6.59 -7.64
N GLU A 58 1.96 -5.36 -7.52
CA GLU A 58 3.38 -5.00 -7.38
C GLU A 58 3.60 -3.99 -6.25
N LEU A 59 4.85 -3.75 -5.86
CA LEU A 59 5.16 -3.06 -4.61
C LEU A 59 4.69 -1.60 -4.56
N GLN A 60 4.92 -0.83 -5.61
CA GLN A 60 4.68 0.61 -5.61
C GLN A 60 3.19 0.91 -5.51
N THR A 61 2.36 0.26 -6.34
CA THR A 61 0.90 0.38 -6.24
C THR A 61 0.38 -0.13 -4.90
N THR A 62 1.00 -1.18 -4.32
CA THR A 62 0.61 -1.66 -2.98
C THR A 62 0.96 -0.68 -1.87
N VAL A 63 2.08 0.01 -1.98
CA VAL A 63 2.47 1.09 -1.07
C VAL A 63 1.48 2.26 -1.18
N ASP A 64 1.19 2.72 -2.39
CA ASP A 64 0.25 3.82 -2.63
C ASP A 64 -1.17 3.45 -2.18
N PHE A 65 -1.60 2.20 -2.42
CA PHE A 65 -2.88 1.65 -1.92
C PHE A 65 -2.94 1.63 -0.40
N THR A 66 -1.89 1.14 0.28
CA THR A 66 -1.83 1.08 1.74
C THR A 66 -2.00 2.46 2.36
N LEU A 67 -1.32 3.47 1.79
CA LEU A 67 -1.46 4.84 2.25
C LEU A 67 -2.88 5.38 2.04
N ALA A 68 -3.46 5.19 0.84
CA ALA A 68 -4.82 5.61 0.54
C ALA A 68 -5.86 4.95 1.46
N ARG A 69 -5.76 3.64 1.67
CA ARG A 69 -6.65 2.90 2.58
C ARG A 69 -6.53 3.37 4.01
N THR A 70 -5.32 3.69 4.47
CA THR A 70 -5.11 4.26 5.80
C THR A 70 -5.80 5.62 5.93
N HIS A 71 -5.75 6.47 4.91
CA HIS A 71 -6.46 7.75 4.90
C HIS A 71 -8.00 7.60 4.87
N ILE A 72 -8.53 6.63 4.13
CA ILE A 72 -9.98 6.44 3.93
C ILE A 72 -10.61 5.70 5.12
N ALA A 73 -9.98 4.62 5.57
CA ALA A 73 -10.56 3.64 6.49
C ALA A 73 -9.77 3.50 7.80
N GLY A 74 -8.83 4.41 8.06
CA GLY A 74 -8.04 4.42 9.29
C GLY A 74 -7.25 3.13 9.51
N LEU A 75 -7.27 2.62 10.74
CA LEU A 75 -6.54 1.40 11.11
C LEU A 75 -7.02 0.15 10.36
N ALA A 76 -8.30 0.07 9.99
CA ALA A 76 -8.80 -1.06 9.20
C ALA A 76 -8.14 -1.08 7.82
N GLY A 77 -8.06 0.09 7.17
CA GLY A 77 -7.37 0.24 5.90
C GLY A 77 -5.87 -0.02 5.98
N LEU A 78 -5.24 0.38 7.09
CA LEU A 78 -3.83 0.05 7.36
C LEU A 78 -3.63 -1.47 7.42
N CYS A 79 -4.45 -2.20 8.18
CA CYS A 79 -4.34 -3.66 8.30
C CYS A 79 -4.44 -4.33 6.94
N GLU A 80 -5.40 -3.93 6.11
CA GLU A 80 -5.57 -4.50 4.77
C GLU A 80 -4.35 -4.27 3.87
N GLY A 81 -3.75 -3.08 3.91
CA GLY A 81 -2.53 -2.78 3.18
C GLY A 81 -1.32 -3.56 3.69
N LEU A 82 -1.16 -3.66 5.02
CA LEU A 82 -0.08 -4.42 5.64
C LEU A 82 -0.15 -5.92 5.30
N GLU A 83 -1.34 -6.51 5.27
CA GLU A 83 -1.51 -7.92 4.89
C GLU A 83 -1.09 -8.18 3.44
N LEU A 84 -1.42 -7.27 2.53
CA LEU A 84 -0.95 -7.34 1.14
C LEU A 84 0.57 -7.19 1.06
N LEU A 85 1.16 -6.21 1.76
CA LEU A 85 2.60 -6.00 1.80
C LEU A 85 3.34 -7.21 2.38
N ALA A 86 2.86 -7.77 3.50
CA ALA A 86 3.43 -8.96 4.11
C ALA A 86 3.39 -10.15 3.15
N GLY A 87 2.27 -10.37 2.47
CA GLY A 87 2.15 -11.44 1.46
C GLY A 87 3.15 -11.28 0.31
N LEU A 88 3.36 -10.05 -0.17
CA LEU A 88 4.33 -9.76 -1.24
C LEU A 88 5.79 -9.93 -0.75
N ILE A 89 6.12 -9.36 0.40
CA ILE A 89 7.50 -9.35 0.92
C ILE A 89 7.93 -10.74 1.36
N SER A 90 7.09 -11.47 2.09
CA SER A 90 7.42 -12.78 2.64
C SER A 90 7.51 -13.88 1.59
N HIS A 91 6.73 -13.78 0.50
CA HIS A 91 6.61 -14.86 -0.47
C HIS A 91 7.10 -14.52 -1.88
N GLN A 92 7.16 -13.24 -2.25
CA GLN A 92 7.40 -12.81 -3.64
C GLN A 92 8.57 -11.83 -3.78
N TRP A 93 9.42 -11.71 -2.76
CA TRP A 93 10.53 -10.75 -2.77
C TRP A 93 11.40 -10.81 -4.03
N SER A 94 11.76 -12.00 -4.50
CA SER A 94 12.64 -12.15 -5.66
C SER A 94 12.01 -11.70 -6.99
N THR A 95 10.68 -11.76 -7.10
CA THR A 95 9.93 -11.52 -8.35
C THR A 95 9.19 -10.18 -8.37
N LEU A 96 9.09 -9.50 -7.23
CA LEU A 96 8.46 -8.18 -7.07
C LEU A 96 9.04 -7.13 -8.02
N TRP A 97 8.16 -6.35 -8.65
CA TRP A 97 8.55 -5.07 -9.24
C TRP A 97 8.48 -3.97 -8.16
N PRO A 98 9.39 -2.98 -8.13
CA PRO A 98 10.57 -2.81 -9.00
C PRO A 98 11.63 -3.89 -8.77
N PRO A 99 12.44 -4.27 -9.78
CA PRO A 99 13.42 -5.35 -9.64
C PRO A 99 14.61 -4.99 -8.72
N GLN A 100 14.92 -3.71 -8.56
CA GLN A 100 16.03 -3.27 -7.72
C GLN A 100 15.65 -3.26 -6.23
N THR A 101 16.37 -4.02 -5.42
CA THR A 101 16.17 -4.07 -3.96
C THR A 101 16.20 -2.69 -3.30
N HIS A 102 17.14 -1.81 -3.69
CA HIS A 102 17.22 -0.46 -3.08
C HIS A 102 15.92 0.34 -3.30
N ALA A 103 15.34 0.28 -4.51
CA ALA A 103 14.10 0.98 -4.82
C ALA A 103 12.92 0.42 -4.00
N ARG A 104 12.90 -0.89 -3.75
CA ARG A 104 11.89 -1.51 -2.86
C ARG A 104 12.01 -1.01 -1.43
N VAL A 105 13.22 -0.92 -0.90
CA VAL A 105 13.48 -0.41 0.45
C VAL A 105 13.09 1.07 0.53
N GLU A 106 13.40 1.88 -0.49
CA GLU A 106 12.99 3.29 -0.55
C GLU A 106 11.47 3.46 -0.54
N LEU A 107 10.73 2.63 -1.28
CA LEU A 107 9.26 2.63 -1.26
C LEU A 107 8.69 2.29 0.13
N LEU A 108 9.25 1.29 0.81
CA LEU A 108 8.83 0.90 2.16
C LEU A 108 9.18 1.96 3.20
N ALA A 109 10.37 2.56 3.10
CA ALA A 109 10.79 3.65 3.97
C ALA A 109 9.89 4.87 3.79
N TRP A 110 9.59 5.24 2.54
CA TRP A 110 8.67 6.32 2.23
C TRP A 110 7.27 6.06 2.79
N LEU A 111 6.76 4.84 2.68
CA LEU A 111 5.47 4.47 3.28
C LEU A 111 5.51 4.64 4.80
N SER A 112 6.56 4.15 5.47
CA SER A 112 6.72 4.28 6.92
C SER A 112 6.67 5.74 7.38
N ASP A 113 7.40 6.63 6.70
CA ASP A 113 7.41 8.07 7.01
C ASP A 113 6.01 8.71 6.83
N ARG A 114 5.28 8.30 5.78
CA ARG A 114 3.92 8.80 5.52
C ARG A 114 2.92 8.27 6.55
N LEU A 115 2.97 6.99 6.90
CA LEU A 115 2.10 6.41 7.92
C LEU A 115 2.31 7.07 9.29
N GLN A 116 3.55 7.38 9.66
CA GLN A 116 3.85 8.14 10.89
C GLN A 116 3.19 9.53 10.89
N GLN A 117 3.08 10.19 9.73
CA GLN A 117 2.37 11.47 9.61
C GLN A 117 0.86 11.28 9.78
N VAL A 118 0.28 10.23 9.18
CA VAL A 118 -1.14 9.90 9.32
C VAL A 118 -1.50 9.53 10.76
N TRP A 119 -0.65 8.77 11.45
CA TRP A 119 -0.89 8.40 12.85
C TRP A 119 -1.02 9.60 13.78
N ARG A 120 -0.31 10.69 13.50
CA ARG A 120 -0.42 11.94 14.29
C ARG A 120 -1.78 12.61 14.18
N THR A 121 -2.57 12.30 13.15
CA THR A 121 -3.91 12.86 12.94
C THR A 121 -5.03 11.91 13.37
N MET A 122 -4.70 10.66 13.69
CA MET A 122 -5.67 9.66 14.13
C MET A 122 -6.08 9.87 15.59
N THR A 123 -7.37 9.76 15.87
CA THR A 123 -7.89 9.67 17.24
C THR A 123 -8.23 8.21 17.53
N LEU A 124 -7.40 7.57 18.34
CA LEU A 124 -7.57 6.16 18.71
C LEU A 124 -8.50 6.03 19.93
N CYS A 125 -9.31 4.98 19.93
CA CYS A 125 -10.15 4.59 21.06
C CYS A 125 -9.93 3.12 21.42
N TYR A 126 -10.47 2.69 22.56
CA TYR A 126 -10.32 1.30 23.02
C TYR A 126 -10.88 0.27 22.01
N GLY A 127 -11.91 0.64 21.24
CA GLY A 127 -12.48 -0.22 20.19
C GLY A 127 -11.50 -0.57 19.07
N ASP A 128 -10.44 0.23 18.88
CA ASP A 128 -9.45 0.01 17.83
C ASP A 128 -8.38 -1.03 18.22
N LEU A 129 -8.36 -1.47 19.48
CA LEU A 129 -7.30 -2.33 20.01
C LEU A 129 -7.14 -3.64 19.21
N ALA A 130 -8.25 -4.22 18.74
CA ALA A 130 -8.22 -5.41 17.91
C ALA A 130 -7.51 -5.17 16.56
N LEU A 131 -7.67 -3.99 15.96
CA LEU A 131 -6.98 -3.62 14.72
C LEU A 131 -5.49 -3.34 14.97
N VAL A 132 -5.14 -2.77 16.11
CA VAL A 132 -3.74 -2.59 16.52
C VAL A 132 -3.04 -3.94 16.63
N TYR A 133 -3.63 -4.91 17.34
CA TYR A 133 -3.05 -6.26 17.44
C TYR A 133 -2.97 -6.98 16.10
N ARG A 134 -3.97 -6.80 15.21
CA ARG A 134 -3.93 -7.36 13.87
C ARG A 134 -2.76 -6.78 13.05
N ALA A 135 -2.54 -5.47 13.13
CA ALA A 135 -1.43 -4.82 12.46
C ALA A 135 -0.07 -5.30 13.01
N GLU A 136 0.05 -5.43 14.35
CA GLU A 136 1.23 -5.96 15.02
C GLU A 136 1.57 -7.38 14.55
N GLN A 137 0.60 -8.31 14.60
CA GLN A 137 0.78 -9.69 14.16
C GLN A 137 1.17 -9.84 12.69
N THR A 138 0.82 -8.87 11.85
CA THR A 138 1.18 -8.87 10.42
C THR A 138 2.65 -8.48 10.21
N LEU A 139 3.25 -7.78 11.18
CA LEU A 139 4.62 -7.26 11.11
C LEU A 139 5.66 -8.14 11.83
N GLU A 140 5.22 -9.11 12.64
CA GLU A 140 6.06 -10.11 13.33
C GLU A 140 6.49 -11.27 12.41
#